data_AF-A0A8C5RQQ5-F1
#
_entry.id   AF-A0A8C5RQQ5-F1
#
_cell.length_a   1.000
_cell.length_b   1.000
_cell.length_c   1.000
_cell.angle_alpha   90.00
_cell.angle_beta   90.00
_cell.angle_gamma   90.00
#
_symmetry.space_group_name_H-M   'P 1'
#
loop_
_entity.id
_entity.type
_entity.pdbx_description
1 polymer ?
#
loop_
_entity_poly.entity_id
_entity_poly.type
_entity_poly.pdbx_seq_one_letter_code
_entity_poly.pdbx_strand_id
1 'polypeptide(L)'
;MPPGMAFLAAITSIVYYHNIETSNFPKLLIALLFYWTLAFITKTIKFVKFCDNNIGPLQLRFCLTALLVVLYGMLLIVEINVIRVRRYIFFKKTKEVKPPEDLQDLGVRFLQPFVNLLSKGTYWWMNTFIKTAHKKPIDLKAIGKLPIAMRALTNYMRLNEAFQVQKNKDTPYPQGSRSIWCALCYGFGRPLALSSTFRILADLLGFAGPLCISGIVHVRKGNSSLHAQTKIMGVFFISSQEFLANAYVLSVLLFFALLLQRTFLQASYYVAIETGINLRGAI
;
A
#
# COMPACT_ATOMS: atom_id res chain seq x y z
N MET A 1 6.03 -17.17 -22.96
CA MET A 1 4.76 -17.05 -22.21
C MET A 1 4.96 -16.18 -20.97
N PRO A 2 4.48 -14.92 -20.95
CA PRO A 2 4.98 -13.99 -19.93
C PRO A 2 3.99 -13.39 -18.89
N PRO A 3 2.94 -12.61 -19.22
CA PRO A 3 2.25 -11.79 -18.20
C PRO A 3 1.37 -12.56 -17.22
N GLY A 4 0.57 -13.53 -17.70
CA GLY A 4 -0.37 -14.28 -16.85
C GLY A 4 0.35 -15.11 -15.78
N MET A 5 1.41 -15.81 -16.18
CA MET A 5 2.25 -16.54 -15.21
C MET A 5 3.00 -15.59 -14.27
N ALA A 6 3.48 -14.43 -14.75
CA ALA A 6 4.11 -13.44 -13.89
C ALA A 6 3.13 -12.84 -12.87
N PHE A 7 1.86 -12.68 -13.23
CA PHE A 7 0.80 -12.25 -12.32
C PHE A 7 0.53 -13.30 -11.24
N LEU A 8 0.38 -14.57 -11.63
CA LEU A 8 0.25 -15.67 -10.66
C LEU A 8 1.48 -15.77 -9.75
N ALA A 9 2.68 -15.65 -10.31
CA ALA A 9 3.92 -15.68 -9.55
C ALA A 9 4.03 -14.49 -8.57
N ALA A 10 3.52 -13.31 -8.93
CA ALA A 10 3.44 -12.18 -8.01
C ALA A 10 2.46 -12.47 -6.86
N ILE A 11 1.28 -13.04 -7.14
CA ILE A 11 0.32 -13.42 -6.09
C ILE A 11 0.92 -14.47 -5.16
N THR A 12 1.52 -15.53 -5.71
CA THR A 12 2.13 -16.58 -4.88
C THR A 12 3.32 -16.05 -4.08
N SER A 13 4.10 -15.11 -4.63
CA SER A 13 5.19 -14.45 -3.90
C SER A 13 4.69 -13.68 -2.68
N ILE A 14 3.54 -12.99 -2.79
CA ILE A 14 2.92 -12.24 -1.68
C ILE A 14 2.38 -13.20 -0.62
N VAL A 15 1.68 -14.27 -1.03
CA VAL A 15 1.17 -15.29 -0.11
C VAL A 15 2.32 -15.99 0.62
N TYR A 16 3.38 -16.33 -0.11
CA TYR A 16 4.58 -16.92 0.46
C TYR A 16 5.25 -15.99 1.48
N TYR A 17 5.39 -14.71 1.16
CA TYR A 17 5.92 -13.71 2.08
C TYR A 17 5.07 -13.59 3.35
N HIS A 18 3.73 -13.57 3.22
CA HIS A 18 2.81 -13.52 4.36
C HIS A 18 2.94 -14.73 5.29
N ASN A 19 3.09 -15.93 4.71
CA ASN A 19 3.28 -17.15 5.50
C ASN A 19 4.62 -17.13 6.25
N ILE A 20 5.69 -16.65 5.62
CA ILE A 20 6.99 -16.52 6.26
C ILE A 20 6.96 -15.49 7.39
N GLU A 21 6.31 -14.34 7.17
CA GLU A 21 6.14 -13.30 8.18
C GLU A 21 5.38 -13.83 9.40
N THR A 22 4.31 -14.60 9.16
CA THR A 22 3.50 -15.21 10.22
C THR A 22 4.28 -16.29 10.99
N SER A 23 5.09 -17.08 10.29
CA SER A 23 5.87 -18.17 10.89
C SER A 23 7.18 -17.68 11.52
N ASN A 24 7.61 -16.45 11.21
CA ASN A 24 8.86 -15.83 11.65
C ASN A 24 10.13 -16.66 11.32
N PHE A 25 10.15 -17.32 10.16
CA PHE A 25 11.30 -18.10 9.66
C PHE A 25 12.00 -17.39 8.48
N PRO A 26 12.84 -16.37 8.74
CA PRO A 26 13.40 -15.51 7.68
C PRO A 26 14.34 -16.23 6.72
N LYS A 27 14.94 -17.37 7.10
CA LYS A 27 15.82 -18.15 6.21
C LYS A 27 15.12 -18.60 4.92
N LEU A 28 13.80 -18.76 4.94
CA LEU A 28 13.03 -19.17 3.77
C LEU A 28 12.95 -18.04 2.70
N LEU A 29 13.14 -16.77 3.09
CA LEU A 29 13.15 -15.62 2.16
C LEU A 29 14.30 -15.67 1.14
N ILE A 30 15.33 -16.49 1.38
CA ILE A 30 16.46 -16.66 0.44
C ILE A 30 15.96 -17.16 -0.92
N ALA A 31 14.97 -18.07 -0.93
CA ALA A 31 14.37 -18.56 -2.17
C ALA A 31 13.67 -17.41 -2.93
N LEU A 32 13.02 -16.50 -2.20
CA LEU A 32 12.34 -15.35 -2.76
C LEU A 32 13.33 -14.32 -3.32
N LEU A 33 14.46 -14.09 -2.63
CA LEU A 33 15.54 -13.23 -3.12
C LEU A 33 16.11 -13.75 -4.44
N PHE A 34 16.37 -15.05 -4.54
CA PHE A 34 16.87 -15.66 -5.77
C PHE A 34 15.86 -15.50 -6.91
N TYR A 35 14.58 -15.74 -6.64
CA TYR A 35 13.50 -15.50 -7.59
C TYR A 35 13.47 -14.05 -8.09
N TRP A 36 13.50 -13.05 -7.20
CA TRP A 36 13.49 -11.64 -7.60
C TRP A 36 14.74 -11.24 -8.39
N THR A 37 15.90 -11.80 -8.05
CA THR A 37 17.15 -11.55 -8.78
C THR A 37 17.05 -12.09 -10.21
N LEU A 38 16.61 -13.34 -10.38
CA LEU A 38 16.40 -13.94 -11.70
C LEU A 38 15.33 -13.18 -12.51
N ALA A 39 14.22 -12.82 -11.87
CA ALA A 39 13.15 -12.04 -12.49
C ALA A 39 13.67 -10.66 -12.96
N PHE A 40 14.47 -9.98 -12.14
CA PHE A 40 15.08 -8.70 -12.50
C PHE A 40 16.05 -8.83 -13.68
N ILE A 41 16.96 -9.82 -13.66
CA ILE A 41 17.92 -10.06 -14.75
C ILE A 41 17.18 -10.34 -16.07
N THR A 42 16.20 -11.24 -16.06
CA THR A 42 15.45 -11.59 -17.28
C THR A 42 14.67 -10.41 -17.87
N LYS A 43 14.09 -9.54 -17.03
CA LYS A 43 13.42 -8.31 -17.49
C LYS A 43 14.42 -7.27 -18.00
N THR A 44 15.58 -7.16 -17.36
CA THR A 44 16.65 -6.25 -17.79
C THR A 44 17.20 -6.65 -19.15
N ILE A 45 17.48 -7.95 -19.38
CA ILE A 45 17.90 -8.46 -20.69
C ILE A 45 16.84 -8.14 -21.76
N LYS A 46 15.56 -8.33 -21.43
CA LYS A 46 14.46 -7.99 -22.36
C LYS A 46 14.40 -6.49 -22.66
N PHE A 47 14.64 -5.65 -21.66
CA PHE A 47 14.65 -4.20 -21.83
C PHE A 47 15.83 -3.73 -22.69
N VAL A 48 17.05 -4.23 -22.43
CA VAL A 48 18.24 -3.95 -23.25
C VAL A 48 18.01 -4.37 -24.70
N LYS A 49 17.45 -5.57 -24.94
CA LYS A 49 17.08 -6.01 -26.29
C LYS A 49 16.05 -5.10 -26.97
N PHE A 50 15.19 -4.42 -26.22
CA PHE A 50 14.30 -3.43 -26.83
C PHE A 50 15.04 -2.14 -27.22
N CYS A 51 16.02 -1.72 -26.43
CA CYS A 51 16.90 -0.61 -26.79
C CYS A 51 17.74 -0.93 -28.04
N ASP A 52 18.35 -2.12 -28.10
CA ASP A 52 19.20 -2.54 -29.23
C ASP A 52 18.42 -2.61 -30.56
N ASN A 53 17.13 -2.97 -30.49
CA ASN A 53 16.24 -3.03 -31.65
C ASN A 53 15.60 -1.67 -32.01
N ASN A 54 16.10 -0.56 -31.44
CA ASN A 54 15.60 0.80 -31.66
C ASN A 54 14.08 0.94 -31.43
N ILE A 55 13.53 0.18 -30.48
CA ILE A 55 12.13 0.32 -30.08
C ILE A 55 11.99 1.55 -29.19
N GLY A 56 11.36 2.60 -29.70
CA GLY A 56 11.19 3.86 -29.00
C GLY A 56 10.12 3.86 -27.89
N PRO A 57 10.07 4.92 -27.08
CA PRO A 57 9.10 5.08 -25.98
C PRO A 57 7.65 5.23 -26.46
N LEU A 58 7.43 5.48 -27.75
CA LEU A 58 6.10 5.56 -28.36
C LEU A 58 5.32 4.25 -28.22
N GLN A 59 6.02 3.13 -28.08
CA GLN A 59 5.41 1.81 -27.95
C GLN A 59 5.09 1.47 -26.50
N LEU A 60 3.84 1.08 -26.24
CA LEU A 60 3.36 0.77 -24.88
C LEU A 60 4.19 -0.33 -24.19
N ARG A 61 4.60 -1.36 -24.95
CA ARG A 61 5.37 -2.50 -24.40
C ARG A 61 6.75 -2.08 -23.91
N PHE A 62 7.37 -1.07 -24.51
CA PHE A 62 8.64 -0.52 -24.05
C PHE A 62 8.45 0.14 -22.68
N CYS A 63 7.49 1.07 -22.59
CA CYS A 63 7.20 1.80 -21.35
C CYS A 63 6.79 0.87 -20.19
N LEU A 64 5.95 -0.13 -20.46
CA LEU A 64 5.56 -1.14 -19.46
C LEU A 64 6.74 -2.01 -19.01
N THR A 65 7.65 -2.37 -19.93
CA THR A 65 8.82 -3.17 -19.58
C THR A 65 9.80 -2.35 -18.74
N ALA A 66 10.03 -1.08 -19.09
CA ALA A 66 10.84 -0.16 -18.29
C ALA A 66 10.28 -0.02 -16.86
N LEU A 67 8.97 0.21 -16.73
CA LEU A 67 8.30 0.32 -15.44
C LEU A 67 8.45 -0.98 -14.62
N LEU A 68 8.30 -2.15 -15.24
CA LEU A 68 8.49 -3.44 -14.56
C LEU A 68 9.92 -3.67 -14.09
N VAL A 69 10.93 -3.25 -14.87
CA VAL A 69 12.35 -3.33 -14.45
C VAL A 69 12.57 -2.48 -13.21
N VAL A 70 12.06 -1.24 -13.19
CA VAL A 70 12.14 -0.36 -12.02
C VAL A 70 11.43 -0.98 -10.81
N LEU A 71 10.22 -1.51 -10.99
CA LEU A 71 9.46 -2.15 -9.89
C LEU A 71 10.21 -3.35 -9.31
N TYR A 72 10.74 -4.25 -10.14
CA TYR A 72 11.47 -5.43 -9.67
C TYR A 72 12.80 -5.04 -9.00
N GLY A 73 13.47 -4.00 -9.50
CA GLY A 73 14.65 -3.43 -8.85
C GLY A 73 14.34 -2.86 -7.46
N MET A 74 13.25 -2.11 -7.32
CA MET A 74 12.79 -1.57 -6.03
C MET A 74 12.45 -2.69 -5.04
N LEU A 75 11.75 -3.74 -5.47
CA LEU A 75 11.44 -4.90 -4.64
C LEU A 75 12.72 -5.64 -4.20
N LEU A 76 13.70 -5.79 -5.10
CA LEU A 76 14.99 -6.40 -4.77
C LEU A 76 15.75 -5.58 -3.71
N ILE A 77 15.73 -4.25 -3.81
CA ILE A 77 16.31 -3.35 -2.81
C ILE A 77 15.62 -3.53 -1.45
N VAL A 78 14.29 -3.69 -1.43
CA VAL A 78 13.54 -3.97 -0.20
C VAL A 78 13.99 -5.30 0.43
N GLU A 79 14.11 -6.37 -0.34
CA GLU A 79 14.60 -7.67 0.15
C GLU A 79 16.02 -7.57 0.73
N ILE A 80 16.92 -6.88 0.03
CA ILE A 80 18.28 -6.62 0.52
C ILE A 80 18.24 -5.83 1.85
N ASN A 81 17.34 -4.85 1.97
CA ASN A 81 17.18 -4.10 3.21
C ASN A 81 16.64 -4.98 4.35
N VAL A 82 15.71 -5.90 4.08
CA VAL A 82 15.21 -6.87 5.07
C VAL A 82 16.36 -7.78 5.54
N ILE A 83 17.19 -8.28 4.62
CA ILE A 83 18.37 -9.08 4.94
C ILE A 83 19.36 -8.29 5.81
N ARG A 84 19.61 -7.03 5.48
CA ARG A 84 20.50 -6.13 6.24
C ARG A 84 20.00 -5.89 7.67
N VAL A 85 18.70 -5.63 7.83
CA VAL A 85 18.10 -5.31 9.14
C VAL A 85 17.97 -6.55 10.02
N ARG A 86 17.57 -7.69 9.47
CA ARG A 86 17.34 -8.95 10.21
C ARG A 86 18.61 -9.81 10.36
N ARG A 87 19.64 -9.56 9.54
CA ARG A 87 20.97 -10.17 9.63
C ARG A 87 20.98 -11.71 9.65
N TYR A 88 20.17 -12.38 8.81
CA TYR A 88 20.01 -13.84 8.89
C TYR A 88 20.81 -14.66 7.86
N ILE A 89 21.40 -14.05 6.81
CA ILE A 89 22.13 -14.79 5.75
C ILE A 89 23.65 -14.86 6.01
N PHE A 90 24.27 -13.75 6.44
CA PHE A 90 25.74 -13.64 6.50
C PHE A 90 26.30 -13.20 7.86
N PHE A 91 25.47 -13.09 8.90
CA PHE A 91 25.91 -12.64 10.21
C PHE A 91 25.84 -13.77 11.24
N LYS A 92 26.89 -13.90 12.05
CA LYS A 92 27.00 -14.92 13.12
C LYS A 92 25.95 -14.76 14.23
N LYS A 93 25.32 -13.58 14.37
CA LYS A 93 24.25 -13.32 15.34
C LYS A 93 23.00 -12.85 14.62
N THR A 94 21.96 -13.68 14.62
CA THR A 94 20.63 -13.35 14.11
C THR A 94 19.94 -12.39 15.08
N LYS A 95 19.32 -11.31 14.58
CA LYS A 95 18.46 -10.46 15.41
C LYS A 95 17.04 -11.04 15.42
N GLU A 96 16.72 -11.81 16.45
CA GLU A 96 15.35 -12.23 16.71
C GLU A 96 14.54 -11.04 17.21
N VAL A 97 13.51 -10.65 16.46
CA VAL A 97 12.56 -9.62 16.90
C VAL A 97 11.34 -10.36 17.41
N LYS A 98 11.09 -10.22 18.71
CA LYS A 98 9.87 -10.73 19.35
C LYS A 98 8.66 -9.94 18.82
N PRO A 99 7.47 -10.56 18.71
CA PRO A 99 6.26 -9.82 18.39
C PRO A 99 6.03 -8.70 19.43
N PRO A 100 5.43 -7.57 19.04
CA PRO A 100 5.05 -6.50 19.97
C PRO A 100 4.37 -7.04 21.23
N GLU A 101 4.63 -6.43 22.39
CA GLU A 101 4.04 -6.82 23.67
C GLU A 101 2.50 -6.80 23.63
N ASP A 102 1.92 -5.90 22.84
CA ASP A 102 0.48 -5.81 22.59
C ASP A 102 -0.11 -7.10 21.98
N LEU A 103 0.62 -7.78 21.10
CA LEU A 103 0.16 -9.04 20.50
C LEU A 103 0.34 -10.24 21.43
N GLN A 104 1.18 -10.11 22.47
CA GLN A 104 1.40 -11.15 23.47
C GLN A 104 0.32 -11.13 24.56
N ASP A 105 -0.34 -9.98 24.77
CA ASP A 105 -1.50 -9.88 25.66
C ASP A 105 -2.74 -10.46 24.96
N LEU A 106 -3.17 -11.66 25.39
CA LEU A 106 -4.40 -12.34 24.95
C LEU A 106 -5.66 -11.48 25.08
N GLY A 107 -5.61 -10.40 25.87
CA GLY A 107 -6.69 -9.44 26.00
C GLY A 107 -6.89 -8.52 24.79
N VAL A 108 -5.90 -8.32 23.92
CA VAL A 108 -5.99 -7.38 22.79
C VAL A 108 -6.68 -8.05 21.60
N ARG A 109 -7.92 -7.63 21.32
CA ARG A 109 -8.71 -8.13 20.17
C ARG A 109 -8.76 -7.17 19.00
N PHE A 110 -8.41 -5.90 19.22
CA PHE A 110 -8.30 -4.91 18.17
C PHE A 110 -6.92 -4.98 17.49
N LEU A 111 -6.87 -5.68 16.35
CA LEU A 111 -5.62 -6.08 15.68
C LEU A 111 -5.18 -5.13 14.55
N GLN A 112 -6.03 -4.17 14.17
CA GLN A 112 -5.83 -3.29 13.01
C GLN A 112 -4.43 -2.64 12.91
N PRO A 113 -3.74 -2.23 13.99
CA PRO A 113 -2.39 -1.67 13.87
C PRO A 113 -1.32 -2.68 13.42
N PHE A 114 -1.52 -3.96 13.70
CA PHE A 114 -0.51 -5.02 13.57
C PHE A 114 -0.70 -5.94 12.37
N VAL A 115 -1.81 -5.80 11.64
CA VAL A 115 -2.07 -6.64 10.46
C VAL A 115 -1.37 -6.13 9.21
N ASN A 116 -1.25 -6.99 8.20
CA ASN A 116 -0.69 -6.62 6.90
C ASN A 116 -1.51 -5.52 6.21
N LEU A 117 -0.89 -4.82 5.24
CA LEU A 117 -1.52 -3.70 4.55
C LEU A 117 -2.87 -4.09 3.89
N LEU A 118 -2.95 -5.30 3.33
CA LEU A 118 -4.17 -5.79 2.69
C LEU A 118 -5.32 -5.96 3.68
N SER A 119 -5.05 -6.52 4.87
CA SER A 119 -6.03 -6.67 5.95
C SER A 119 -6.38 -5.31 6.57
N LYS A 120 -5.44 -4.36 6.65
CA LYS A 120 -5.76 -2.98 7.07
C LYS A 120 -6.76 -2.30 6.12
N GLY A 121 -6.57 -2.49 4.81
CA GLY A 121 -7.41 -1.85 3.78
C GLY A 121 -8.77 -2.52 3.57
N THR A 122 -8.85 -3.84 3.72
CA THR A 122 -10.10 -4.61 3.52
C THR A 122 -10.80 -5.00 4.82
N TYR A 123 -10.21 -4.67 5.98
CA TYR A 123 -10.66 -5.07 7.32
C TYR A 123 -10.82 -6.58 7.49
N TRP A 124 -9.96 -7.38 6.85
CA TRP A 124 -10.08 -8.84 6.86
C TRP A 124 -10.08 -9.46 8.27
N TRP A 125 -9.26 -8.93 9.18
CA TRP A 125 -9.21 -9.39 10.57
C TRP A 125 -10.55 -9.29 11.31
N MET A 126 -11.42 -8.35 10.90
CA MET A 126 -12.72 -8.10 11.51
C MET A 126 -13.73 -9.21 11.19
N ASN A 127 -13.51 -9.99 10.12
CA ASN A 127 -14.42 -11.06 9.71
C ASN A 127 -14.65 -12.10 10.80
N THR A 128 -13.59 -12.50 11.52
CA THR A 128 -13.70 -13.46 12.63
C THR A 128 -14.55 -12.88 13.76
N PHE A 129 -14.33 -11.61 14.10
CA PHE A 129 -15.08 -10.91 15.14
C PHE A 129 -16.58 -10.79 14.79
N ILE A 130 -16.90 -10.37 13.56
CA ILE A 130 -18.31 -10.23 13.09
C ILE A 130 -19.02 -11.59 13.09
N LYS A 131 -18.35 -12.65 12.62
CA LYS A 131 -18.92 -14.01 12.65
C LYS A 131 -19.19 -14.50 14.07
N THR A 132 -18.32 -14.17 15.03
CA THR A 132 -18.55 -14.50 16.44
C THR A 132 -19.69 -13.69 17.05
N ALA A 133 -19.81 -12.41 16.71
CA ALA A 133 -20.87 -11.52 17.19
C ALA A 133 -22.28 -11.97 16.76
N HIS A 134 -22.39 -12.68 15.63
CA HIS A 134 -23.68 -13.26 15.24
C HIS A 134 -24.09 -14.44 16.14
N LYS A 135 -23.12 -15.18 16.70
CA LYS A 135 -23.38 -16.35 17.55
C LYS A 135 -23.56 -16.00 19.02
N LYS A 136 -22.92 -14.93 19.50
CA LYS A 136 -22.92 -14.51 20.90
C LYS A 136 -23.02 -12.98 20.97
N PRO A 137 -23.81 -12.42 21.91
CA PRO A 137 -23.87 -10.97 22.11
C PRO A 137 -22.48 -10.42 22.48
N ILE A 138 -22.24 -9.15 22.15
CA ILE A 138 -20.95 -8.49 22.36
C ILE A 138 -20.91 -7.92 23.79
N ASP A 139 -20.22 -8.62 24.67
CA ASP A 139 -19.89 -8.11 26.01
C ASP A 139 -18.63 -7.24 25.97
N LEU A 140 -18.42 -6.40 26.99
CA LEU A 140 -17.19 -5.61 27.14
C LEU A 140 -15.93 -6.50 27.16
N LYS A 141 -16.03 -7.70 27.74
CA LYS A 141 -14.97 -8.72 27.72
C LYS A 141 -14.67 -9.22 26.30
N ALA A 142 -15.66 -9.20 25.40
CA ALA A 142 -15.52 -9.65 24.02
C ALA A 142 -14.84 -8.60 23.11
N ILE A 143 -14.89 -7.31 23.48
CA ILE A 143 -14.19 -6.21 22.80
C ILE A 143 -12.69 -6.25 23.10
N GLY A 144 -12.32 -6.66 24.32
CA GLY A 144 -10.92 -6.77 24.74
C GLY A 144 -10.26 -5.43 25.09
N LYS A 145 -8.96 -5.47 25.30
CA LYS A 145 -8.12 -4.30 25.57
C LYS A 145 -7.70 -3.61 24.28
N LEU A 146 -7.47 -2.30 24.37
CA LEU A 146 -6.91 -1.50 23.28
C LEU A 146 -5.38 -1.63 23.22
N PRO A 147 -4.79 -1.61 22.00
CA PRO A 147 -3.33 -1.53 21.81
C PRO A 147 -2.73 -0.31 22.51
N ILE A 148 -1.47 -0.40 22.93
CA ILE A 148 -0.75 0.69 23.62
C ILE A 148 -0.82 1.99 22.82
N ALA A 149 -0.68 1.93 21.50
CA ALA A 149 -0.72 3.12 20.62
C ALA A 149 -2.03 3.91 20.69
N MET A 150 -3.13 3.30 21.15
CA MET A 150 -4.47 3.92 21.25
C MET A 150 -4.89 4.19 22.69
N ARG A 151 -4.04 3.90 23.69
CA ARG A 151 -4.37 4.15 25.09
C ARG A 151 -4.33 5.65 25.38
N ALA A 152 -5.30 6.10 26.18
CA ALA A 152 -5.42 7.49 26.63
C ALA A 152 -4.12 8.00 27.26
N LEU A 153 -3.51 7.23 28.17
CA LEU A 153 -2.25 7.61 28.83
C LEU A 153 -1.10 7.86 27.83
N THR A 154 -0.93 6.97 26.85
CA THR A 154 0.14 7.10 25.84
C THR A 154 -0.11 8.32 24.95
N ASN A 155 -1.35 8.56 24.54
CA ASN A 155 -1.71 9.73 23.74
C ASN A 155 -1.58 11.04 24.53
N TYR A 156 -1.93 11.04 25.82
CA TYR A 156 -1.72 12.15 26.74
C TYR A 156 -0.23 12.47 26.90
N MET A 157 0.62 11.46 27.14
CA MET A 157 2.07 11.64 27.23
C MET A 157 2.64 12.25 25.95
N ARG A 158 2.23 11.74 24.78
CA ARG A 158 2.64 12.28 23.47
C ARG A 158 2.21 13.73 23.27
N LEU A 159 1.00 14.08 23.71
CA LEU A 159 0.52 15.46 23.64
C LEU A 159 1.28 16.37 24.61
N ASN A 160 1.54 15.92 25.83
CA ASN A 160 2.32 16.65 26.83
C ASN A 160 3.76 16.89 26.34
N GLU A 161 4.41 15.90 25.74
CA GLU A 161 5.72 16.08 25.10
C GLU A 161 5.68 17.15 24.00
N ALA A 162 4.64 17.17 23.16
CA ALA A 162 4.46 18.20 22.14
C ALA A 162 4.34 19.61 22.76
N PHE A 163 3.60 19.74 23.86
CA PHE A 163 3.50 20.98 24.62
C PHE A 163 4.84 21.41 25.24
N GLN A 164 5.61 20.48 25.82
CA GLN A 164 6.91 20.77 26.42
C GLN A 164 7.93 21.22 25.37
N VAL A 165 7.98 20.54 24.22
CA VAL A 165 8.85 20.94 23.10
C VAL A 165 8.51 22.34 22.60
N GLN A 166 7.22 22.70 22.59
CA GLN A 166 6.79 24.03 22.19
C GLN A 166 7.15 25.08 23.24
N LYS A 167 7.02 24.77 24.54
CA LYS A 167 7.41 25.64 25.65
C LYS A 167 8.92 25.96 25.63
N ASN A 168 9.75 24.99 25.27
CA ASN A 168 11.21 25.15 25.22
C ASN A 168 11.74 25.92 24.00
N LYS A 169 10.88 26.23 23.01
CA LYS A 169 11.30 26.88 21.76
C LYS A 169 11.23 28.42 21.79
N ASP A 170 11.25 29.04 22.97
CA ASP A 170 11.17 30.50 23.14
C ASP A 170 10.09 31.17 22.28
N THR A 171 8.93 30.51 22.12
CA THR A 171 7.79 31.15 21.47
C THR A 171 7.15 32.12 22.48
N PRO A 172 6.91 33.40 22.10
CA PRO A 172 6.50 34.48 23.03
C PRO A 172 5.05 34.37 23.52
N TYR A 173 4.40 33.22 23.34
CA TYR A 173 2.99 33.03 23.67
C TYR A 173 2.86 32.23 24.96
N PRO A 174 2.43 32.86 26.08
CA PRO A 174 2.01 32.13 27.26
C PRO A 174 0.81 31.27 26.90
N GLN A 175 0.66 30.12 27.55
CA GLN A 175 -0.44 29.15 27.40
C GLN A 175 -1.73 29.78 26.86
N GLY A 176 -2.00 29.61 25.57
CA GLY A 176 -3.13 30.25 24.88
C GLY A 176 -3.72 29.35 23.79
N SER A 177 -4.86 29.73 23.23
CA SER A 177 -5.58 28.92 22.22
C SER A 177 -4.71 28.57 21.00
N ARG A 178 -3.82 29.48 20.58
CA ARG A 178 -2.86 29.24 19.48
C ARG A 178 -1.77 28.22 19.84
N SER A 179 -1.27 28.23 21.07
CA SER A 179 -0.25 27.24 21.49
C SER A 179 -0.84 25.84 21.57
N ILE A 180 -2.08 25.72 22.06
CA ILE A 180 -2.82 24.45 22.06
C ILE A 180 -3.02 23.94 20.63
N TRP A 181 -3.47 24.80 19.71
CA TRP A 181 -3.65 24.43 18.32
C TRP A 181 -2.35 23.93 17.67
N CYS A 182 -1.23 24.63 17.86
CA CYS A 182 0.07 24.22 17.33
C CYS A 182 0.55 22.89 17.92
N ALA A 183 0.38 22.66 19.24
CA ALA A 183 0.75 21.40 19.88
C ALA A 183 -0.07 20.22 19.34
N LEU A 184 -1.37 20.43 19.12
CA LEU A 184 -2.25 19.44 18.48
C LEU A 184 -1.81 19.12 17.04
N CYS A 185 -1.54 20.15 16.23
CA CYS A 185 -1.02 19.97 14.88
C CYS A 185 0.35 19.26 14.88
N TYR A 186 1.22 19.54 15.85
CA TYR A 186 2.52 18.88 15.95
C TYR A 186 2.40 17.40 16.36
N GLY A 187 1.56 17.10 17.35
CA GLY A 187 1.37 15.74 17.88
C GLY A 187 0.61 14.80 16.92
N PHE A 188 -0.46 15.33 16.31
CA PHE A 188 -1.44 14.56 15.52
C PHE A 188 -1.52 14.96 14.03
N GLY A 189 -0.73 15.95 13.58
CA GLY A 189 -0.76 16.40 12.18
C GLY A 189 -0.21 15.38 11.18
N ARG A 190 0.75 14.54 11.56
CA ARG A 190 1.31 13.49 10.68
C ARG A 190 0.24 12.47 10.21
N PRO A 191 -0.54 11.82 11.09
CA PRO A 191 -1.59 10.91 10.65
C PRO A 191 -2.73 11.65 9.93
N LEU A 192 -3.04 12.89 10.33
CA LEU A 192 -4.04 13.69 9.63
C LEU A 192 -3.61 14.01 8.18
N ALA A 193 -2.36 14.41 7.98
CA ALA A 193 -1.79 14.64 6.65
C ALA A 193 -1.84 13.35 5.80
N LEU A 194 -1.53 12.19 6.39
CA LEU A 194 -1.67 10.91 5.72
C LEU A 194 -3.14 10.66 5.29
N SER A 195 -4.11 10.90 6.17
CA SER A 195 -5.54 10.79 5.83
C SER A 195 -5.92 11.71 4.66
N SER A 196 -5.44 12.96 4.67
CA SER A 196 -5.66 13.92 3.58
C SER A 196 -5.04 13.47 2.26
N THR A 197 -3.83 12.89 2.28
CA THR A 197 -3.21 12.36 1.05
C THR A 197 -4.02 11.21 0.45
N PHE A 198 -4.53 10.29 1.27
CA PHE A 198 -5.42 9.23 0.78
C PHE A 198 -6.73 9.78 0.24
N ARG A 199 -7.25 10.86 0.84
CA ARG A 199 -8.46 11.52 0.36
C ARG A 199 -8.26 12.10 -1.03
N ILE A 200 -7.19 12.89 -1.22
CA ILE A 200 -6.87 13.51 -2.51
C ILE A 200 -6.65 12.44 -3.58
N LEU A 201 -5.92 11.35 -3.27
CA LEU A 201 -5.75 10.23 -4.18
C LEU A 201 -7.09 9.58 -4.56
N ALA A 202 -7.98 9.35 -3.59
CA ALA A 202 -9.31 8.81 -3.87
C ALA A 202 -10.14 9.75 -4.75
N ASP A 203 -10.10 11.05 -4.51
CA ASP A 203 -10.83 12.04 -5.31
C ASP A 203 -10.30 12.08 -6.76
N LEU A 204 -8.96 12.02 -6.95
CA LEU A 204 -8.33 11.91 -8.28
C LEU A 204 -8.75 10.63 -9.01
N LEU A 205 -8.77 9.49 -8.32
CA LEU A 205 -9.25 8.23 -8.90
C LEU A 205 -10.76 8.28 -9.19
N GLY A 206 -11.53 9.08 -8.45
CA GLY A 206 -12.96 9.30 -8.70
C GLY A 206 -13.24 9.95 -10.05
N PHE A 207 -12.38 10.85 -10.52
CA PHE A 207 -12.48 11.44 -11.86
C PHE A 207 -12.18 10.43 -12.97
N ALA A 208 -11.40 9.38 -12.70
CA ALA A 208 -11.14 8.34 -13.68
C ALA A 208 -12.42 7.58 -14.09
N GLY A 209 -13.44 7.53 -13.22
CA GLY A 209 -14.72 6.88 -13.50
C GLY A 209 -15.45 7.47 -14.71
N PRO A 210 -15.89 8.75 -14.66
CA PRO A 210 -16.52 9.43 -15.79
C PRO A 210 -15.63 9.46 -17.06
N LEU A 211 -14.31 9.63 -16.91
CA LEU A 211 -13.38 9.61 -18.05
C LEU A 211 -13.38 8.26 -18.77
N CYS A 212 -13.34 7.14 -18.02
CA CYS A 212 -13.41 5.81 -18.61
C CYS A 212 -14.77 5.57 -19.29
N ILE A 213 -15.88 6.01 -18.68
CA ILE A 213 -17.23 5.87 -19.27
C ILE A 213 -17.32 6.66 -20.58
N SER A 214 -16.86 7.92 -20.58
CA SER A 214 -16.84 8.76 -21.79
C SER A 214 -16.02 8.12 -22.90
N GLY A 215 -14.83 7.57 -22.58
CA GLY A 215 -14.01 6.85 -23.54
C GLY A 215 -14.67 5.60 -24.09
N ILE A 216 -15.35 4.80 -23.26
CA ILE A 216 -16.09 3.61 -23.71
C ILE A 216 -17.20 4.00 -24.69
N VAL A 217 -17.96 5.06 -24.40
CA VAL A 217 -19.03 5.54 -25.28
C VAL A 217 -18.48 6.09 -26.59
N HIS A 218 -17.36 6.82 -26.57
CA HIS A 218 -16.72 7.34 -27.79
C HIS A 218 -16.20 6.21 -28.69
N VAL A 219 -15.57 5.20 -28.12
CA VAL A 219 -15.11 4.00 -28.85
C VAL A 219 -16.28 3.24 -29.48
N ARG A 220 -17.43 3.18 -28.79
CA ARG A 220 -18.62 2.52 -29.33
C ARG A 220 -19.30 3.33 -30.44
N LYS A 221 -19.19 4.67 -30.42
CA LYS A 221 -19.86 5.57 -31.37
C LYS A 221 -19.01 5.86 -32.62
N GLY A 222 -17.69 5.87 -32.51
CA GLY A 222 -16.78 5.99 -33.63
C GLY A 222 -16.40 4.61 -34.17
N ASN A 223 -16.86 4.27 -35.37
CA ASN A 223 -16.36 3.10 -36.10
C ASN A 223 -14.83 3.19 -36.20
N SER A 224 -14.16 2.23 -35.58
CA SER A 224 -12.70 2.14 -35.48
C SER A 224 -12.03 2.28 -36.85
N SER A 225 -11.55 3.47 -37.20
CA SER A 225 -10.53 3.62 -38.23
C SER A 225 -9.26 2.97 -37.67
N LEU A 226 -9.07 1.70 -38.03
CA LEU A 226 -7.89 0.88 -37.74
C LEU A 226 -6.67 1.56 -38.38
N HIS A 227 -6.11 2.56 -37.69
CA HIS A 227 -4.87 3.20 -38.10
C HIS A 227 -3.69 2.25 -37.87
N ALA A 228 -2.70 2.38 -38.75
CA ALA A 228 -1.69 1.38 -39.08
C ALA A 228 -0.95 0.81 -37.85
N GLN A 229 -1.09 -0.50 -37.67
CA GLN A 229 -0.25 -1.28 -36.76
C GLN A 229 1.22 -1.14 -37.19
N THR A 230 2.04 -0.50 -36.35
CA THR A 230 3.49 -0.52 -36.54
C THR A 230 4.02 -1.94 -36.32
N LYS A 231 4.30 -2.63 -37.42
CA LYS A 231 4.96 -3.94 -37.43
C LYS A 231 6.46 -3.72 -37.36
N ILE A 232 7.05 -3.94 -36.18
CA ILE A 232 8.51 -3.94 -36.01
C ILE A 232 8.94 -5.40 -35.85
N MET A 233 9.88 -5.86 -36.70
CA MET A 233 10.45 -7.22 -36.67
C MET A 233 9.42 -8.37 -36.68
N GLY A 234 8.31 -8.21 -37.41
CA GLY A 234 7.29 -9.25 -37.51
C GLY A 234 6.32 -9.36 -36.34
N VAL A 235 6.51 -8.56 -35.28
CA VAL A 235 5.62 -8.52 -34.10
C VAL A 235 4.80 -7.24 -34.11
N PHE A 236 3.50 -7.36 -33.87
CA PHE A 236 2.60 -6.23 -33.73
C PHE A 236 2.81 -5.52 -32.38
N PHE A 237 3.16 -4.23 -32.44
CA PHE A 237 3.22 -3.35 -31.28
C PHE A 237 2.04 -2.40 -31.31
N ILE A 238 1.30 -2.36 -30.20
CA ILE A 238 0.11 -1.52 -30.02
C ILE A 238 0.57 -0.18 -29.44
N SER A 239 0.07 0.92 -30.01
CA SER A 239 0.31 2.27 -29.50
C SER A 239 -0.45 2.52 -28.18
N SER A 240 0.03 3.43 -27.34
CA SER A 240 -0.66 3.78 -26.08
C SER A 240 -2.08 4.32 -26.29
N GLN A 241 -2.29 5.07 -27.37
CA GLN A 241 -3.60 5.59 -27.76
C GLN A 241 -4.56 4.48 -28.20
N GLU A 242 -4.10 3.55 -29.02
CA GLU A 242 -4.87 2.37 -29.46
C GLU A 242 -5.25 1.46 -28.29
N PHE A 243 -4.37 1.35 -27.30
CA PHE A 243 -4.64 0.55 -26.10
C PHE A 243 -5.79 1.14 -25.27
N LEU A 244 -5.81 2.46 -25.09
CA LEU A 244 -6.89 3.16 -24.37
C LEU A 244 -8.17 3.30 -25.22
N ALA A 245 -8.07 3.17 -26.54
CA ALA A 245 -9.21 3.12 -27.46
C ALA A 245 -9.91 1.74 -27.48
N ASN A 246 -9.52 0.79 -26.64
CA ASN A 246 -10.22 -0.49 -26.50
C ASN A 246 -11.21 -0.47 -25.32
N ALA A 247 -12.50 -0.65 -25.60
CA ALA A 247 -13.57 -0.63 -24.60
C ALA A 247 -13.39 -1.66 -23.48
N TYR A 248 -12.87 -2.85 -23.76
CA TYR A 248 -12.63 -3.88 -22.75
C TYR A 248 -11.49 -3.49 -21.81
N VAL A 249 -10.41 -2.95 -22.36
CA VAL A 249 -9.26 -2.46 -21.57
C VAL A 249 -9.70 -1.33 -20.65
N LEU A 250 -10.49 -0.39 -21.17
CA LEU A 250 -11.00 0.75 -20.41
C LEU A 250 -11.99 0.30 -19.32
N SER A 251 -12.78 -0.74 -19.56
CA SER A 251 -13.65 -1.35 -18.54
C SER A 251 -12.87 -2.01 -17.40
N VAL A 252 -11.79 -2.72 -17.72
CA VAL A 252 -10.89 -3.31 -16.71
C VAL A 252 -10.16 -2.20 -15.92
N LEU A 253 -9.72 -1.14 -16.60
CA LEU A 253 -9.12 0.02 -15.95
C LEU A 253 -10.10 0.70 -14.99
N LEU A 254 -11.35 0.89 -15.41
CA LEU A 254 -12.43 1.42 -14.59
C LEU A 254 -12.64 0.56 -13.33
N PHE A 255 -12.67 -0.77 -13.47
CA PHE A 255 -12.82 -1.68 -12.34
C PHE A 255 -11.70 -1.48 -11.30
N PHE A 256 -10.43 -1.45 -11.73
CA PHE A 256 -9.30 -1.26 -10.80
C PHE A 256 -9.26 0.15 -10.20
N ALA A 257 -9.59 1.19 -10.98
CA ALA A 257 -9.68 2.56 -10.49
C ALA A 257 -10.75 2.69 -9.40
N LEU A 258 -11.94 2.12 -9.60
CA LEU A 258 -13.01 2.13 -8.61
C LEU A 258 -12.65 1.33 -7.36
N LEU A 259 -12.01 0.16 -7.52
CA LEU A 259 -11.56 -0.65 -6.38
C LEU A 259 -10.57 0.15 -5.52
N LEU A 260 -9.53 0.73 -6.13
CA LEU A 260 -8.53 1.55 -5.43
C LEU A 260 -9.14 2.82 -4.83
N GLN A 261 -10.03 3.51 -5.54
CA GLN A 261 -10.75 4.68 -5.04
C GLN A 261 -11.49 4.35 -3.75
N ARG A 262 -12.31 3.29 -3.75
CA ARG A 262 -13.13 2.91 -2.61
C ARG A 262 -12.25 2.49 -1.43
N THR A 263 -11.16 1.76 -1.68
CA THR A 263 -10.22 1.37 -0.62
C THR A 263 -9.50 2.57 0.00
N PHE A 264 -8.96 3.49 -0.80
CA PHE A 264 -8.29 4.69 -0.27
C PHE A 264 -9.24 5.62 0.47
N LEU A 265 -10.49 5.75 0.00
CA LEU A 265 -11.52 6.53 0.69
C LEU A 265 -11.81 5.96 2.08
N GLN A 266 -11.97 4.65 2.20
CA GLN A 266 -12.19 3.98 3.50
C GLN A 266 -10.98 4.07 4.42
N ALA A 267 -9.77 3.94 3.87
CA ALA A 267 -8.53 4.12 4.64
C ALA A 267 -8.40 5.57 5.15
N SER A 268 -8.73 6.56 4.33
CA SER A 268 -8.74 7.98 4.72
C SER A 268 -9.68 8.24 5.88
N TYR A 269 -10.93 7.74 5.79
CA TYR A 269 -11.91 7.87 6.87
C TYR A 269 -11.44 7.22 8.16
N TYR A 270 -10.90 6.00 8.08
CA TYR A 270 -10.41 5.31 9.25
C TYR A 270 -9.28 6.06 9.96
N VAL A 271 -8.26 6.53 9.22
CA VAL A 271 -7.15 7.29 9.81
C VAL A 271 -7.61 8.61 10.43
N ALA A 272 -8.59 9.30 9.80
CA ALA A 272 -9.17 10.52 10.36
C ALA A 272 -9.93 10.23 11.67
N ILE A 273 -10.77 9.20 11.68
CA ILE A 273 -11.55 8.79 12.86
C ILE A 273 -10.62 8.32 13.98
N GLU A 274 -9.62 7.49 13.67
CA GLU A 274 -8.61 7.01 14.61
C GLU A 274 -7.89 8.19 15.28
N THR A 275 -7.44 9.16 14.48
CA THR A 275 -6.78 10.36 14.99
C THR A 275 -7.71 11.17 15.89
N GLY A 276 -8.98 11.32 15.52
CA GLY A 276 -9.99 12.00 16.34
C GLY A 276 -10.28 11.29 17.67
N ILE A 277 -10.33 9.97 17.68
CA ILE A 277 -10.50 9.17 18.90
C ILE A 277 -9.27 9.30 19.81
N ASN A 278 -8.07 9.21 19.25
CA ASN A 278 -6.83 9.37 20.00
C ASN A 278 -6.71 10.77 20.61
N LEU A 279 -7.14 11.80 19.86
CA LEU A 279 -7.22 13.17 20.36
C LEU A 279 -8.21 13.29 21.52
N ARG A 280 -9.41 12.70 21.40
CA ARG A 280 -10.41 12.66 22.48
C ARG A 280 -9.89 11.98 23.75
N GLY A 281 -9.04 10.96 23.61
CA GLY A 281 -8.42 10.29 24.76
C GLY A 281 -7.22 11.04 25.36
N ALA A 282 -6.66 12.01 24.64
CA ALA A 282 -5.50 12.79 25.07
C ALA A 282 -5.87 14.10 25.79
N ILE A 283 -7.02 14.67 25.45
CA ILE A 283 -7.61 15.86 26.08
C ILE A 283 -8.35 15.43 27.35
#